data_AF-A0AAU9Q9P5-F1
#
_entry.id   AF-A0AAU9Q9P5-F1
#
_cell.length_a   1.000
_cell.length_b   1.000
_cell.length_c   1.000
_cell.angle_alpha   90.00
_cell.angle_beta   90.00
_cell.angle_gamma   90.00
#
_symmetry.space_group_name_H-M   'P 1'
#
loop_
_entity.id
_entity.type
_entity.pdbx_description
1 polymer ?
#
loop_
_entity_poly.entity_id
_entity_poly.type
_entity_poly.pdbx_seq_one_letter_code
_entity_poly.pdbx_strand_id
1 'polypeptide(L)' 'MTHNRIMSLKEVSEALGRTPKTIWRWWAKEKTFPKPILINGRCLGWRESELDNWMESQGGKSDSSK' A
#
# COMPACT_ATOMS: atom_id res chain seq x y z
N MET A 1 -16.28 -5.94 0.47
CA MET A 1 -16.44 -5.18 -0.79
C MET A 1 -15.09 -5.15 -1.48
N THR A 2 -14.98 -5.67 -2.72
CA THR A 2 -13.70 -5.73 -3.43
C THR A 2 -13.38 -4.36 -4.04
N HIS A 3 -12.83 -3.46 -3.22
CA HIS A 3 -12.46 -2.13 -3.67
C HIS A 3 -11.20 -2.22 -4.56
N ASN A 4 -11.44 -2.37 -5.86
CA ASN A 4 -10.43 -2.42 -6.90
C ASN A 4 -9.92 -1.01 -7.27
N ARG A 5 -9.94 -0.08 -6.31
CA ARG A 5 -9.51 1.31 -6.52
C ARG A 5 -7.99 1.39 -6.45
N ILE A 6 -7.43 2.22 -7.32
CA ILE A 6 -6.00 2.51 -7.33
C ILE A 6 -5.81 3.84 -6.62
N MET A 7 -5.02 3.83 -5.55
CA MET A 7 -4.65 5.00 -4.78
C MET A 7 -3.32 5.56 -5.29
N SER A 8 -3.33 6.85 -5.63
CA SER A 8 -2.11 7.57 -5.98
C SER A 8 -1.21 7.76 -4.76
N LEU A 9 0.08 8.05 -4.95
CA LEU A 9 1.03 8.31 -3.84
C LEU A 9 0.51 9.34 -2.83
N LYS A 10 -0.21 10.37 -3.30
CA LYS A 10 -0.85 11.38 -2.45
C LYS A 10 -1.96 10.78 -1.58
N GLU A 11 -2.87 10.00 -2.17
CA GLU A 11 -3.95 9.32 -1.45
C GLU A 11 -3.38 8.34 -0.41
N VAL A 12 -2.37 7.56 -0.79
CA VAL A 12 -1.69 6.63 0.13
C VAL A 12 -1.02 7.37 1.28
N SER A 13 -0.40 8.52 1.00
CA SER A 13 0.20 9.39 2.01
C SER A 13 -0.84 9.95 2.99
N GLU A 14 -1.98 10.39 2.48
CA GLU A 14 -3.10 10.89 3.27
C GLU A 14 -3.75 9.77 4.11
N ALA A 15 -4.00 8.61 3.50
CA ALA A 15 -4.60 7.45 4.16
C ALA A 15 -3.73 6.89 5.30
N LEU A 16 -2.40 6.80 5.09
CA LEU A 16 -1.47 6.31 6.11
C LEU A 16 -1.04 7.41 7.10
N GLY A 17 -1.35 8.68 6.83
CA GLY A 17 -0.86 9.80 7.63
C GLY A 17 0.68 9.86 7.65
N ARG A 18 1.33 9.51 6.54
CA ARG A 18 2.79 9.44 6.42
C ARG A 18 3.25 10.16 5.17
N THR A 19 4.42 10.80 5.26
CA THR A 19 5.03 11.50 4.13
C THR A 19 5.32 10.53 2.97
N PRO A 20 5.15 10.92 1.70
CA PRO A 20 5.46 10.06 0.54
C PRO A 20 6.90 9.52 0.54
N LYS A 21 7.84 10.26 1.12
CA LYS A 21 9.23 9.81 1.31
C LYS A 21 9.34 8.55 2.18
N THR A 22 8.51 8.46 3.23
CA THR A 22 8.45 7.30 4.12
C THR A 22 7.88 6.09 3.39
N ILE A 23 6.84 6.27 2.57
CA ILE A 23 6.27 5.21 1.73
C ILE A 23 7.33 4.65 0.77
N TRP A 24 8.04 5.53 0.06
CA TRP A 24 9.15 5.10 -0.81
C TRP A 24 10.25 4.38 -0.03
N ARG A 25 10.55 4.81 1.20
CA ARG A 25 11.52 4.13 2.07
C ARG A 25 11.04 2.74 2.47
N TRP A 26 9.76 2.56 2.80
CA TRP A 26 9.19 1.26 3.11
C TRP A 26 9.24 0.30 1.93
N TRP A 27 8.95 0.80 0.73
CA TRP A 27 9.06 -0.01 -0.48
C TRP A 27 10.51 -0.34 -0.87
N ALA A 28 11.38 0.67 -0.92
CA ALA A 28 12.74 0.53 -1.44
C ALA A 28 13.74 -0.08 -0.44
N LYS A 29 13.66 0.32 0.83
CA LYS A 29 14.56 -0.19 1.89
C LYS A 29 13.97 -1.38 2.61
N GLU A 30 12.76 -1.23 3.16
CA GLU A 30 12.21 -2.23 4.07
C GLU A 30 11.55 -3.39 3.32
N LYS A 31 11.24 -3.20 2.03
CA LYS A 31 10.54 -4.16 1.17
C LYS A 31 9.25 -4.72 1.80
N THR A 32 8.69 -3.97 2.75
CA THR A 32 7.45 -4.31 3.43
C THR A 32 6.26 -3.78 2.64
N PHE A 33 6.42 -2.67 1.94
CA PHE A 33 5.33 -2.01 1.22
C PHE A 33 4.96 -2.73 -0.10
N PRO A 34 3.68 -2.74 -0.51
CA PRO A 34 3.25 -3.38 -1.75
C PRO A 34 3.87 -2.74 -3.00
N LYS A 35 3.92 -3.51 -4.08
CA LYS A 35 4.49 -3.05 -5.36
C LYS A 35 3.58 -1.99 -6.00
N PRO A 36 4.14 -0.85 -6.45
CA PRO A 36 3.38 0.13 -7.21
C PRO A 36 2.98 -0.45 -8.56
N ILE A 37 1.78 -0.10 -9.00
CA ILE A 37 1.29 -0.34 -10.36
C ILE A 37 1.96 0.67 -11.29
N LEU A 38 2.65 0.14 -12.29
CA LEU A 38 3.30 0.92 -13.34
C LEU A 38 2.52 0.75 -14.65
N ILE A 39 2.07 1.85 -15.25
CA ILE A 39 1.43 1.85 -16.57
C ILE A 39 2.28 2.69 -17.52
N ASN A 40 2.70 2.09 -18.65
CA ASN A 40 3.62 2.71 -19.61
C ASN A 40 4.86 3.35 -18.98
N GLY A 41 5.44 2.69 -17.97
CA GLY A 41 6.63 3.19 -17.26
C GLY A 41 6.37 4.35 -16.28
N ARG A 42 5.10 4.78 -16.10
CA ARG A 42 4.71 5.76 -15.08
C ARG A 42 4.10 5.05 -13.87
N CYS A 43 4.51 5.47 -12.68
CA CYS A 43 3.92 4.98 -11.42
C CYS A 43 2.49 5.53 -11.30
N LEU A 44 1.51 4.65 -11.43
CA LEU A 44 0.09 4.98 -11.32
C LEU A 44 -0.33 5.09 -9.84
N GLY A 45 0.18 4.19 -8.99
CA GLY A 45 -0.19 4.13 -7.58
C GLY A 45 -0.20 2.70 -7.05
N TRP A 46 -0.98 2.45 -6.00
CA TRP A 46 -1.11 1.15 -5.35
C TRP A 46 -2.57 0.72 -5.36
N ARG A 47 -2.84 -0.59 -5.42
CA ARG A 47 -4.22 -1.04 -5.18
C ARG A 47 -4.56 -0.84 -3.71
N GLU A 48 -5.76 -0.34 -3.49
CA GLU A 48 -6.35 -0.27 -2.16
C GLU A 48 -6.40 -1.65 -1.50
N SER A 49 -6.79 -2.70 -2.23
CA SER A 49 -6.79 -4.07 -1.70
C SER A 49 -5.42 -4.57 -1.26
N GLU A 50 -4.34 -4.18 -1.95
CA GLU A 50 -2.97 -4.57 -1.57
C GLU A 50 -2.51 -3.81 -0.32
N LEU A 51 -2.89 -2.54 -0.19
CA LEU A 51 -2.61 -1.73 0.99
C LEU A 51 -3.37 -2.23 2.21
N ASP A 52 -4.62 -2.63 2.03
CA ASP A 52 -5.48 -3.20 3.08
C ASP A 52 -4.87 -4.50 3.62
N ASN A 53 -4.58 -5.47 2.74
CA ASN A 53 -3.87 -6.70 3.09
C ASN A 53 -2.52 -6.44 3.76
N TRP A 54 -1.79 -5.41 3.30
CA TRP A 54 -0.52 -5.03 3.92
C TRP A 54 -0.71 -4.48 5.34
N MET A 55 -1.71 -3.62 5.55
CA MET A 55 -2.05 -3.11 6.89
C MET A 55 -2.45 -4.23 7.83
N GLU A 56 -3.26 -5.18 7.38
CA GLU A 56 -3.61 -6.39 8.13
C GLU A 56 -2.36 -7.22 8.46
N SER A 57 -1.42 -7.36 7.52
CA SER A 57 -0.18 -8.09 7.74
C SER A 57 0.80 -7.39 8.71
N GLN A 58 0.78 -6.05 8.82
CA GLN A 58 1.65 -5.28 9.73
C GLN A 58 1.05 -5.13 11.13
N GLY A 59 -0.29 -5.06 11.24
CA GLY A 59 -1.03 -4.85 12.49
C GLY A 59 -1.01 -6.03 13.46
N GLY A 60 -0.36 -7.13 13.08
CA GLY A 60 -0.27 -8.32 13.90
C GLY A 60 -1.39 -9.27 13.59
N LYS A 61 -1.00 -10.53 13.40
CA LYS A 61 -1.87 -11.69 13.41
C LYS A 61 -2.77 -11.64 14.64
N SER A 62 -3.97 -11.14 14.49
CA SER A 62 -5.06 -11.34 15.43
C SER A 62 -6.22 -11.84 14.59
N ASP A 63 -6.25 -13.16 14.41
CA ASP A 63 -7.48 -13.95 14.27
C ASP A 63 -8.35 -13.66 13.01
N SER A 64 -8.60 -14.58 12.09
CA SER A 64 -9.33 -15.80 12.39
C SER A 64 -9.28 -16.76 11.20
N SER A 65 -9.21 -18.04 11.55
CA SER A 65 -9.38 -19.20 10.69
C SER A 65 -10.64 -19.08 9.81
N LYS A 66 -10.57 -19.64 8.60
CA LYS A 66 -11.75 -20.27 8.00
C LYS A 66 -11.71 -21.77 8.30
#